data_AF-A0A2V2RTV9-F1
#
_entry.id   AF-A0A2V2RTV9-F1
#
_cell.length_a   1.000
_cell.length_b   1.000
_cell.length_c   1.000
_cell.angle_alpha   90.00
_cell.angle_beta   90.00
_cell.angle_gamma   90.00
#
_symmetry.space_group_name_H-M   'P 1'
#
loop_
_entity.id
_entity.type
_entity.pdbx_description
1 polymer ?
#
loop_
_entity_poly.entity_id
_entity_poly.type
_entity_poly.pdbx_seq_one_letter_code
_entity_poly.pdbx_strand_id
1 'polypeptide(L)'
;MGEMKLDLSAVTLVCYDNKNREAALSLILQMLKLADFGGVLWLNWHRTASEQVHVELYGTANLVHTTHFLTVRGNSYILHPDCWDSSWLEYDYIGAPWLASVRPMAVGNGAFSLRSRRLYDRVAQLPQRLDLQPDYTVCCYYRKLLEAEGFRWAPVEAAAKFCVEHPLSCTPDRTFGKVGCSSLPVI
;
A
#
# COMPACT_ATOMS: atom_id res chain seq x y z
N MET A 1 -23.28 -0.45 22.23
CA MET A 1 -21.88 0.00 22.24
C MET A 1 -21.40 0.00 20.81
N GLY A 2 -21.02 1.16 20.25
CA GLY A 2 -20.49 1.21 18.89
C GLY A 2 -19.14 0.48 18.85
N GLU A 3 -18.89 -0.29 17.79
CA GLU A 3 -17.58 -0.90 17.54
C GLU A 3 -16.52 0.21 17.51
N MET A 4 -15.48 0.08 18.34
CA MET A 4 -14.38 1.03 18.36
C MET A 4 -13.57 0.85 17.08
N LYS A 5 -13.54 1.89 16.24
CA LYS A 5 -12.74 1.89 15.02
C LYS A 5 -11.25 1.94 15.34
N LEU A 6 -10.45 1.38 14.46
CA LEU A 6 -8.99 1.47 14.53
C LEU A 6 -8.55 2.93 14.31
N ASP A 7 -7.76 3.49 15.23
CA ASP A 7 -7.17 4.82 15.06
C ASP A 7 -5.99 4.75 14.08
N LEU A 8 -6.16 5.39 12.92
CA LEU A 8 -5.14 5.59 11.90
C LEU A 8 -4.98 7.09 11.57
N SER A 9 -5.12 7.95 12.57
CA SER A 9 -4.98 9.42 12.42
C SER A 9 -3.62 9.86 11.85
N ALA A 10 -2.57 9.05 12.03
CA ALA A 10 -1.24 9.27 11.44
C ALA A 10 -1.09 8.77 9.99
N VAL A 11 -2.16 8.22 9.39
CA VAL A 11 -2.17 7.58 8.07
C VAL A 11 -3.25 8.18 7.17
N THR A 12 -2.90 8.51 5.93
CA THR A 12 -3.86 8.85 4.88
C THR A 12 -4.24 7.60 4.07
N LEU A 13 -5.53 7.34 3.90
CA LEU A 13 -6.00 6.33 2.95
C LEU A 13 -5.88 6.86 1.52
N VAL A 14 -5.23 6.10 0.62
CA VAL A 14 -5.04 6.48 -0.78
C VAL A 14 -5.57 5.39 -1.71
N CYS A 15 -6.58 5.72 -2.51
CA CYS A 15 -7.13 4.81 -3.52
C CYS A 15 -6.71 5.26 -4.93
N TYR A 16 -6.02 4.40 -5.68
CA TYR A 16 -5.71 4.62 -7.10
C TYR A 16 -6.58 3.73 -7.99
N ASP A 17 -7.85 4.08 -8.15
CA ASP A 17 -8.74 3.39 -9.08
C ASP A 17 -9.60 4.40 -9.83
N ASN A 18 -9.50 4.38 -11.15
CA ASN A 18 -10.27 5.20 -12.08
C ASN A 18 -11.19 4.37 -13.00
N LYS A 19 -11.07 3.03 -13.02
CA LYS A 19 -11.76 2.16 -13.99
C LYS A 19 -13.13 1.79 -13.49
N ASN A 20 -13.25 1.41 -12.22
CA ASN A 20 -14.52 1.05 -11.61
C ASN A 20 -14.80 1.96 -10.42
N ARG A 21 -15.42 3.11 -10.71
CA ARG A 21 -15.65 4.16 -9.71
C ARG A 21 -16.55 3.73 -8.56
N GLU A 22 -17.54 2.90 -8.84
CA GLU A 22 -18.46 2.38 -7.83
C GLU A 22 -17.76 1.39 -6.89
N ALA A 23 -16.97 0.46 -7.44
CA ALA A 23 -16.18 -0.46 -6.64
C ALA A 23 -15.14 0.30 -5.78
N ALA A 24 -14.47 1.30 -6.35
CA ALA A 24 -13.51 2.13 -5.62
C ALA A 24 -14.18 2.90 -4.48
N LEU A 25 -15.34 3.50 -4.71
CA LEU A 25 -16.10 4.19 -3.67
C LEU A 25 -16.57 3.22 -2.58
N SER A 26 -17.07 2.05 -2.96
CA SER A 26 -17.49 0.99 -2.03
C SER A 26 -16.32 0.54 -1.14
N LEU A 27 -15.14 0.32 -1.75
CA LEU A 27 -13.91 0.00 -1.04
C LEU A 27 -13.54 1.10 -0.05
N ILE A 28 -13.49 2.37 -0.46
CA ILE A 28 -13.18 3.50 0.43
C ILE A 28 -14.16 3.54 1.60
N LEU A 29 -15.46 3.44 1.33
CA LEU A 29 -16.48 3.47 2.39
C LEU A 29 -16.37 2.27 3.34
N GLN A 30 -15.99 1.09 2.85
CA GLN A 30 -15.69 -0.07 3.70
C GLN A 30 -14.50 0.21 4.62
N MET A 31 -13.41 0.78 4.09
CA MET A 31 -12.22 1.12 4.88
C MET A 31 -12.55 2.14 5.98
N LEU A 32 -13.39 3.13 5.67
CA LEU A 32 -13.84 4.16 6.62
C LEU A 32 -14.79 3.64 7.71
N LYS A 33 -15.40 2.47 7.52
CA LYS A 33 -16.14 1.79 8.61
C LYS A 33 -15.21 1.17 9.63
N LEU A 34 -14.01 0.77 9.23
CA LEU A 34 -13.07 -0.01 10.04
C LEU A 34 -12.03 0.85 10.76
N ALA A 35 -11.66 1.99 10.19
CA ALA A 35 -10.61 2.85 10.73
C ALA A 35 -10.90 4.34 10.54
N ASP A 36 -10.40 5.14 11.47
CA ASP A 36 -10.41 6.60 11.42
C ASP A 36 -9.06 7.10 10.89
N PHE A 37 -9.03 7.48 9.61
CA PHE A 37 -7.81 7.95 8.93
C PHE A 37 -7.61 9.46 9.11
N GLY A 38 -6.34 9.89 9.13
CA GLY A 38 -5.98 11.32 9.13
C GLY A 38 -6.31 12.05 7.82
N GLY A 39 -6.63 11.31 6.76
CA GLY A 39 -7.13 11.85 5.50
C GLY A 39 -7.51 10.76 4.52
N VAL A 40 -8.23 11.13 3.46
CA VAL A 40 -8.64 10.22 2.38
C VAL A 40 -8.38 10.88 1.05
N LEU A 41 -7.66 10.19 0.17
CA LEU A 41 -7.40 10.61 -1.21
C LEU A 41 -7.91 9.54 -2.17
N TRP A 42 -8.75 9.98 -3.12
CA TRP A 42 -9.14 9.15 -4.25
C TRP A 42 -8.55 9.72 -5.53
N LEU A 43 -7.49 9.08 -6.03
CA LEU A 43 -6.68 9.55 -7.15
C LEU A 43 -7.15 8.90 -8.46
N ASN A 44 -8.29 9.38 -8.99
CA ASN A 44 -9.03 8.76 -10.10
C ASN A 44 -9.00 9.55 -11.42
N TRP A 45 -8.15 10.57 -11.53
CA TRP A 45 -8.11 11.45 -12.71
C TRP A 45 -7.09 11.04 -13.78
N HIS A 46 -6.25 10.04 -13.53
CA HIS A 46 -5.35 9.51 -14.55
C HIS A 46 -6.14 8.93 -15.73
N ARG A 47 -5.59 9.02 -16.95
CA ARG A 47 -6.19 8.54 -18.20
C ARG A 47 -5.35 7.46 -18.87
N THR A 48 -4.07 7.42 -18.55
CA THR A 48 -3.10 6.45 -19.06
C THR A 48 -2.40 5.70 -17.93
N ALA A 49 -1.79 4.56 -18.26
CA ALA A 49 -0.96 3.82 -17.30
C ALA A 49 0.23 4.67 -16.81
N SER A 50 0.89 5.41 -17.72
CA SER A 50 2.02 6.26 -17.37
C SER A 50 1.65 7.40 -16.43
N GLU A 51 0.46 8.00 -16.59
CA GLU A 51 -0.04 9.00 -15.64
C GLU A 51 -0.35 8.39 -14.27
N GLN A 52 -0.89 7.17 -14.23
CA GLN A 52 -1.09 6.45 -12.97
C GLN A 52 0.24 6.23 -12.26
N VAL A 53 1.26 5.75 -12.99
CA VAL A 53 2.62 5.55 -12.46
C VAL A 53 3.20 6.88 -11.96
N HIS A 54 3.04 7.95 -12.73
CA HIS A 54 3.53 9.26 -12.36
C HIS A 54 2.88 9.78 -11.06
N VAL A 55 1.56 9.68 -10.94
CA VAL A 55 0.84 10.11 -9.74
C VAL A 55 1.25 9.27 -8.52
N GLU A 56 1.31 7.94 -8.67
CA GLU A 56 1.67 7.03 -7.59
C GLU A 56 3.11 7.28 -7.08
N LEU A 57 4.09 7.45 -7.99
CA LEU A 57 5.49 7.61 -7.62
C LEU A 57 5.88 9.04 -7.23
N TYR A 58 5.35 10.03 -7.94
CA TYR A 58 5.88 11.40 -7.93
C TYR A 58 4.87 12.46 -7.49
N GLY A 59 3.56 12.14 -7.53
CA GLY A 59 2.50 13.07 -7.15
C GLY A 59 1.97 12.90 -5.72
N THR A 60 1.91 11.67 -5.22
CA THR A 60 1.15 11.34 -4.00
C THR A 60 1.67 12.04 -2.74
N ALA A 61 2.99 12.16 -2.56
CA ALA A 61 3.56 12.79 -1.37
C ALA A 61 3.18 14.28 -1.21
N ASN A 62 2.88 14.97 -2.32
CA ASN A 62 2.43 16.36 -2.31
C ASN A 62 0.98 16.52 -1.82
N LEU A 63 0.20 15.45 -1.84
CA LEU A 63 -1.22 15.44 -1.45
C LEU A 63 -1.43 14.85 -0.05
N VAL A 64 -0.45 14.12 0.48
CA VAL A 64 -0.50 13.49 1.80
C VAL A 64 0.10 14.44 2.83
N HIS A 65 -0.66 14.74 3.88
CA HIS A 65 -0.22 15.59 5.01
C HIS A 65 0.09 14.80 6.28
N THR A 66 -0.19 13.50 6.30
CA THR A 66 0.14 12.59 7.39
C THR A 66 1.53 11.98 7.21
N THR A 67 2.03 11.27 8.21
CA THR A 67 3.38 10.68 8.16
C THR A 67 3.47 9.50 7.19
N HIS A 68 2.38 8.77 7.04
CA HIS A 68 2.27 7.57 6.21
C HIS A 68 0.99 7.58 5.40
N PHE A 69 0.96 6.79 4.34
CA PHE A 69 -0.26 6.54 3.62
C PHE A 69 -0.45 5.06 3.33
N LEU A 70 -1.68 4.59 3.47
CA LEU A 70 -2.10 3.23 3.16
C LEU A 70 -2.75 3.23 1.78
N THR A 71 -2.14 2.51 0.84
CA THR A 71 -2.66 2.39 -0.51
C THR A 71 -3.64 1.23 -0.61
N VAL A 72 -4.73 1.43 -1.33
CA VAL A 72 -5.71 0.38 -1.68
C VAL A 72 -6.08 0.46 -3.15
N ARG A 73 -6.16 -0.70 -3.81
CA ARG A 73 -6.65 -0.85 -5.19
C ARG A 73 -7.33 -2.19 -5.40
N GLY A 74 -8.36 -2.22 -6.26
CA GLY A 74 -9.10 -3.45 -6.57
C GLY A 74 -9.66 -4.11 -5.31
N ASN A 75 -9.40 -5.40 -5.12
CA ASN A 75 -9.90 -6.18 -3.99
C ASN A 75 -8.95 -6.18 -2.78
N SER A 76 -8.28 -5.06 -2.52
CA SER A 76 -7.28 -4.93 -1.47
C SER A 76 -7.81 -4.12 -0.28
N TYR A 77 -8.01 -4.75 0.88
CA TYR A 77 -8.74 -4.15 2.01
C TYR A 77 -8.22 -4.60 3.38
N ILE A 78 -8.58 -3.84 4.43
CA ILE A 78 -8.39 -4.26 5.83
C ILE A 78 -9.30 -5.45 6.12
N LEU A 79 -8.71 -6.59 6.47
CA LEU A 79 -9.41 -7.82 6.80
C LEU A 79 -9.64 -7.95 8.32
N HIS A 80 -8.61 -7.69 9.12
CA HIS A 80 -8.66 -7.79 10.59
C HIS A 80 -8.07 -6.52 11.22
N PRO A 81 -8.90 -5.51 11.55
CA PRO A 81 -8.43 -4.24 12.10
C PRO A 81 -7.65 -4.40 13.42
N ASP A 82 -8.02 -5.39 14.23
CA ASP A 82 -7.36 -5.73 15.50
C ASP A 82 -5.95 -6.33 15.34
N CYS A 83 -5.55 -6.68 14.11
CA CYS A 83 -4.19 -7.11 13.80
C CYS A 83 -3.25 -5.94 13.47
N TRP A 84 -3.72 -4.69 13.51
CA TRP A 84 -2.85 -3.53 13.31
C TRP A 84 -1.74 -3.48 14.37
N ASP A 85 -0.51 -3.25 13.92
CA ASP A 85 0.66 -3.06 14.77
C ASP A 85 1.27 -1.69 14.49
N SER A 86 1.25 -0.81 15.49
CA SER A 86 1.76 0.56 15.35
C SER A 86 3.27 0.61 15.06
N SER A 87 4.02 -0.45 15.36
CA SER A 87 5.45 -0.54 15.00
C SER A 87 5.67 -0.56 13.48
N TRP A 88 4.64 -0.82 12.67
CA TRP A 88 4.76 -0.74 11.22
C TRP A 88 5.04 0.68 10.71
N LEU A 89 4.75 1.71 11.51
CA LEU A 89 5.08 3.11 11.21
C LEU A 89 6.58 3.42 11.35
N GLU A 90 7.39 2.48 11.86
CA GLU A 90 8.85 2.59 11.87
C GLU A 90 9.50 2.23 10.52
N TYR A 91 8.72 1.64 9.61
CA TYR A 91 9.17 1.29 8.26
C TYR A 91 8.67 2.31 7.24
N ASP A 92 9.49 2.56 6.23
CA ASP A 92 9.13 3.39 5.09
C ASP A 92 8.26 2.69 4.07
N TYR A 93 8.28 1.36 4.06
CA TYR A 93 7.48 0.57 3.17
C TYR A 93 7.17 -0.80 3.77
N ILE A 94 5.88 -1.14 3.80
CA ILE A 94 5.39 -2.49 4.06
C ILE A 94 4.24 -2.78 3.10
N GLY A 95 4.32 -3.92 2.43
CA GLY A 95 3.29 -4.42 1.52
C GLY A 95 3.28 -5.94 1.58
N ALA A 96 2.30 -6.59 0.95
CA ALA A 96 2.26 -8.05 0.96
C ALA A 96 3.56 -8.65 0.40
N PRO A 97 4.07 -9.75 1.00
CA PRO A 97 5.24 -10.43 0.46
C PRO A 97 4.97 -10.96 -0.95
N TRP A 98 5.95 -10.81 -1.83
CA TRP A 98 5.98 -11.51 -3.10
C TRP A 98 6.55 -12.92 -2.92
N LEU A 99 6.06 -13.88 -3.71
CA LEU A 99 6.73 -15.15 -3.86
C LEU A 99 8.12 -14.91 -4.47
N ALA A 100 9.14 -15.62 -3.97
CA ALA A 100 10.52 -15.50 -4.48
C ALA A 100 10.64 -15.84 -5.99
N SER A 101 9.71 -16.63 -6.53
CA SER A 101 9.60 -16.93 -7.95
C SER A 101 9.09 -15.75 -8.80
N VAL A 102 8.44 -14.75 -8.18
CA VAL A 102 7.80 -13.62 -8.86
C VAL A 102 8.69 -12.38 -8.84
N ARG A 103 9.38 -12.12 -7.72
CA ARG A 103 10.28 -10.96 -7.56
C ARG A 103 11.52 -11.30 -6.72
N PRO A 104 12.66 -10.64 -6.99
CA PRO A 104 13.91 -10.87 -6.25
C PRO A 104 13.88 -10.35 -4.82
N MET A 105 13.07 -9.34 -4.53
CA MET A 105 12.88 -8.79 -3.19
C MET A 105 11.61 -9.38 -2.58
N ALA A 106 11.64 -9.76 -1.31
CA ALA A 106 10.51 -10.45 -0.68
C ALA A 106 9.31 -9.53 -0.39
N VAL A 107 9.52 -8.23 -0.16
CA VAL A 107 8.47 -7.28 0.27
C VAL A 107 8.33 -6.16 -0.75
N GLY A 108 7.12 -5.98 -1.27
CA GLY A 108 6.87 -4.86 -2.18
C GLY A 108 5.51 -4.78 -2.86
N ASN A 109 4.52 -5.65 -2.62
CA ASN A 109 3.25 -5.54 -3.34
C ASN A 109 2.54 -4.20 -3.03
N GLY A 110 2.31 -3.39 -4.07
CA GLY A 110 1.73 -2.04 -3.92
C GLY A 110 0.21 -1.96 -3.83
N ALA A 111 -0.53 -3.06 -4.00
CA ALA A 111 -2.00 -3.06 -4.01
C ALA A 111 -2.61 -2.80 -2.62
N PHE A 112 -1.97 -3.32 -1.58
CA PHE A 112 -2.21 -3.00 -0.17
C PHE A 112 -0.86 -2.74 0.51
N SER A 113 -0.50 -1.48 0.70
CA SER A 113 0.81 -1.13 1.26
C SER A 113 0.78 0.15 2.08
N LEU A 114 1.47 0.14 3.22
CA LEU A 114 1.72 1.32 4.03
C LEU A 114 3.10 1.87 3.66
N ARG A 115 3.15 3.16 3.37
CA ARG A 115 4.33 3.84 2.84
C ARG A 115 4.56 5.14 3.60
N SER A 116 5.81 5.45 3.95
CA SER A 116 6.12 6.74 4.56
C SER A 116 6.07 7.85 3.52
N ARG A 117 5.59 9.02 3.94
CA ARG A 117 5.62 10.23 3.10
C ARG A 117 7.06 10.60 2.74
N ARG A 118 8.01 10.47 3.69
CA ARG A 118 9.43 10.79 3.47
C ARG A 118 10.08 9.95 2.37
N LEU A 119 9.69 8.69 2.22
CA LEU A 119 10.16 7.83 1.13
C LEU A 119 9.70 8.37 -0.22
N TYR A 120 8.43 8.77 -0.32
CA TYR A 120 7.87 9.27 -1.58
C TYR A 120 8.29 10.70 -1.90
N ASP A 121 8.57 11.53 -0.89
CA ASP A 121 9.28 12.81 -1.08
C ASP A 121 10.65 12.60 -1.73
N ARG A 122 11.37 11.54 -1.33
CA ARG A 122 12.65 11.19 -1.96
C ARG A 122 12.48 10.59 -3.36
N VAL A 123 11.53 9.68 -3.55
CA VAL A 123 11.25 9.07 -4.87
C VAL A 123 10.88 10.15 -5.90
N ALA A 124 10.16 11.20 -5.50
CA ALA A 124 9.85 12.37 -6.34
C ALA A 124 11.07 13.09 -6.93
N GLN A 125 12.25 12.90 -6.34
CA GLN A 125 13.51 13.53 -6.75
C GLN A 125 14.41 12.60 -7.58
N LEU A 126 14.06 11.32 -7.71
CA LEU A 126 14.82 10.34 -8.50
C LEU A 126 14.44 10.43 -9.99
N PRO A 127 15.29 9.93 -10.90
CA PRO A 127 14.96 9.87 -12.32
C PRO A 127 13.62 9.18 -12.56
N GLN A 128 12.77 9.78 -13.40
CA GLN A 128 11.43 9.24 -13.63
C GLN A 128 11.48 7.92 -14.40
N ARG A 129 10.73 6.92 -13.92
CA ARG A 129 10.58 5.58 -14.51
C ARG A 129 9.11 5.27 -14.73
N LEU A 130 8.57 5.84 -15.80
CA LEU A 130 7.16 5.64 -16.21
C LEU A 130 6.94 4.34 -16.98
N ASP A 131 8.03 3.67 -17.35
CA ASP A 131 8.08 2.39 -18.06
C ASP A 131 8.00 1.17 -17.13
N LEU A 132 8.09 1.37 -15.81
CA LEU A 132 8.06 0.32 -14.80
C LEU A 132 6.81 0.42 -13.92
N GLN A 133 6.42 -0.71 -13.32
CA GLN A 133 5.36 -0.71 -12.31
C GLN A 133 5.81 0.02 -11.04
N PRO A 134 4.95 0.80 -10.36
CA PRO A 134 5.36 1.66 -9.26
C PRO A 134 6.00 0.91 -8.09
N ASP A 135 5.43 -0.23 -7.73
CA ASP A 135 5.95 -1.09 -6.68
C ASP A 135 7.33 -1.68 -7.03
N TYR A 136 7.51 -2.14 -8.27
CA TYR A 136 8.81 -2.61 -8.76
C TYR A 136 9.84 -1.48 -8.77
N THR A 137 9.46 -0.28 -9.19
CA THR A 137 10.34 0.89 -9.21
C THR A 137 10.92 1.17 -7.83
N VAL A 138 10.09 1.20 -6.80
CA VAL A 138 10.51 1.53 -5.43
C VAL A 138 11.17 0.33 -4.74
N CYS A 139 10.55 -0.85 -4.81
CA CYS A 139 10.93 -2.00 -4.00
C CYS A 139 11.99 -2.91 -4.64
N CYS A 140 12.28 -2.76 -5.94
CA CYS A 140 13.32 -3.53 -6.62
C CYS A 140 14.37 -2.61 -7.26
N TYR A 141 13.94 -1.68 -8.12
CA TYR A 141 14.86 -0.88 -8.92
C TYR A 141 15.65 0.14 -8.07
N TYR A 142 14.96 0.96 -7.27
CA TYR A 142 15.61 1.94 -6.39
C TYR A 142 15.92 1.44 -4.98
N ARG A 143 15.53 0.21 -4.66
CA ARG A 143 15.65 -0.38 -3.32
C ARG A 143 17.03 -0.21 -2.69
N LYS A 144 18.08 -0.65 -3.38
CA LYS A 144 19.46 -0.58 -2.86
C LYS A 144 19.94 0.85 -2.61
N LEU A 145 19.59 1.77 -3.51
CA LEU A 145 19.93 3.18 -3.37
C LEU A 145 19.26 3.77 -2.13
N LEU A 146 17.96 3.53 -1.98
CA LEU A 146 17.16 4.05 -0.88
C LEU A 146 17.56 3.42 0.47
N GLU A 147 17.88 2.11 0.51
CA GLU A 147 18.42 1.48 1.72
C GLU A 147 19.77 2.09 2.14
N ALA A 148 20.64 2.40 1.17
CA ALA A 148 21.90 3.10 1.45
C ALA A 148 21.69 4.54 1.95
N GLU A 149 20.58 5.17 1.60
CA GLU A 149 20.15 6.48 2.13
C GLU A 149 19.40 6.38 3.48
N GLY A 150 19.22 5.16 4.03
CA GLY A 150 18.59 4.93 5.34
C GLY A 150 17.07 4.74 5.33
N PHE A 151 16.47 4.44 4.17
CA PHE A 151 15.08 4.00 4.09
C PHE A 151 14.95 2.52 4.44
N ARG A 152 13.89 2.18 5.16
CA ARG A 152 13.67 0.85 5.75
C ARG A 152 12.41 0.23 5.19
N TRP A 153 12.52 -0.94 4.58
CA TRP A 153 11.35 -1.77 4.32
C TRP A 153 11.17 -2.74 5.48
N ALA A 154 9.93 -3.13 5.71
CA ALA A 154 9.63 -4.16 6.69
C ALA A 154 10.32 -5.49 6.36
N PRO A 155 10.76 -6.26 7.37
CA PRO A 155 11.16 -7.65 7.18
C PRO A 155 9.97 -8.50 6.73
N VAL A 156 10.25 -9.64 6.10
CA VAL A 156 9.20 -10.48 5.47
C VAL A 156 8.18 -10.98 6.49
N GLU A 157 8.59 -11.22 7.73
CA GLU A 157 7.73 -11.69 8.82
C GLU A 157 6.73 -10.60 9.25
N ALA A 158 7.16 -9.34 9.28
CA ALA A 158 6.26 -8.22 9.55
C ALA A 158 5.29 -8.02 8.37
N ALA A 159 5.81 -8.07 7.14
CA ALA A 159 5.01 -7.98 5.93
C ALA A 159 3.94 -9.08 5.83
N ALA A 160 4.28 -10.32 6.22
CA ALA A 160 3.37 -11.46 6.23
C ALA A 160 2.23 -11.32 7.26
N LYS A 161 2.45 -10.62 8.38
CA LYS A 161 1.39 -10.23 9.34
C LYS A 161 0.55 -9.07 8.82
N PHE A 162 1.18 -8.12 8.14
CA PHE A 162 0.54 -6.93 7.60
C PHE A 162 -0.45 -7.26 6.49
N CYS A 163 -0.05 -8.04 5.49
CA CYS A 163 -0.94 -8.36 4.38
C CYS A 163 -0.55 -9.65 3.66
N VAL A 164 -1.57 -10.35 3.14
CA VAL A 164 -1.40 -11.57 2.33
C VAL A 164 -2.07 -11.44 0.95
N GLU A 165 -1.31 -11.74 -0.10
CA GLU A 165 -1.83 -12.09 -1.43
C GLU A 165 -1.74 -13.61 -1.63
N HIS A 166 -0.53 -14.14 -1.45
CA HIS A 166 -0.22 -15.56 -1.40
C HIS A 166 0.39 -15.91 -0.03
N PRO A 167 -0.10 -16.93 0.67
CA PRO A 167 0.46 -17.30 1.97
C PRO A 167 1.89 -17.82 1.83
N LEU A 168 2.76 -17.40 2.74
CA LEU A 168 4.09 -17.93 2.98
C LEU A 168 4.09 -18.86 4.20
N SER A 169 5.18 -19.59 4.43
CA SER A 169 5.33 -20.41 5.64
C SER A 169 5.28 -19.61 6.94
N CYS A 170 5.63 -18.32 6.89
CA CYS A 170 5.55 -17.40 8.03
C CYS A 170 4.23 -16.59 8.09
N THR A 171 3.31 -16.80 7.16
CA THR A 171 2.00 -16.11 7.18
C THR A 171 1.14 -16.70 8.30
N PRO A 172 0.67 -15.88 9.26
CA PRO A 172 -0.22 -16.32 10.32
C PRO A 172 -1.65 -16.56 9.80
N ASP A 173 -2.48 -17.22 10.60
CA ASP A 173 -3.90 -17.45 10.29
C ASP A 173 -4.70 -16.15 10.10
N ARG A 174 -4.27 -15.07 10.77
CA ARG A 174 -4.91 -13.75 10.74
C ARG A 174 -3.90 -12.69 10.33
N THR A 175 -4.22 -11.95 9.27
CA THR A 175 -3.44 -10.81 8.76
C THR A 175 -4.26 -9.54 8.79
N PHE A 176 -3.60 -8.38 8.93
CA PHE A 176 -4.30 -7.10 8.98
C PHE A 176 -5.05 -6.79 7.68
N GLY A 177 -4.39 -6.95 6.54
CA GLY A 177 -4.97 -6.72 5.22
C GLY A 177 -4.94 -7.95 4.33
N LYS A 178 -5.70 -7.90 3.24
CA LYS A 178 -5.69 -8.90 2.18
C LYS A 178 -5.57 -8.21 0.83
N VAL A 179 -4.73 -8.75 -0.06
CA VAL A 179 -4.79 -8.44 -1.49
C VAL A 179 -5.64 -9.54 -2.13
N GLY A 180 -6.77 -9.16 -2.73
CA GLY A 180 -7.59 -10.11 -3.47
C GLY A 180 -6.85 -10.61 -4.71
N CYS A 181 -6.74 -11.93 -4.83
CA CYS A 181 -6.34 -12.58 -6.08
C CYS A 181 -7.34 -12.22 -7.17
N SER A 182 -6.87 -12.03 -8.41
CA SER A 182 -7.70 -11.76 -9.60
C SER A 182 -8.48 -13.02 -10.05
N SER A 183 -9.22 -13.61 -9.12
CA SER A 183 -10.21 -14.65 -9.34
C SER A 183 -11.32 -14.49 -8.30
N LEU A 184 -12.20 -13.52 -8.51
CA LEU A 184 -13.57 -13.66 -8.02
C LEU A 184 -14.46 -13.86 -9.26
N PRO A 185 -15.20 -14.96 -9.36
CA PRO A 185 -16.28 -15.03 -10.32
C PRO A 185 -17.28 -13.94 -9.96
N VAL A 186 -17.75 -13.26 -11.00
CA VAL A 186 -18.92 -12.40 -10.97
C VAL A 186 -20.05 -13.20 -10.31
N ILE A 187 -20.66 -12.63 -9.28
CA ILE A 187 -21.92 -13.14 -8.70
C ILE A 187 -23.00 -13.00 -9.76
#